data_AF-A0A3N5G2A1-F1
#
_entry.id   AF-A0A3N5G2A1-F1
#
_cell.length_a   1.000
_cell.length_b   1.000
_cell.length_c   1.000
_cell.angle_alpha   90.00
_cell.angle_beta   90.00
_cell.angle_gamma   90.00
#
_symmetry.space_group_name_H-M   'P 1'
#
loop_
_entity.id
_entity.type
_entity.pdbx_description
1 polymer ?
#
loop_
_entity_poly.entity_id
_entity_poly.type
_entity_poly.pdbx_seq_one_letter_code
_entity_poly.pdbx_strand_id
1 'polypeptide(L)'
;GIAAEGVDGQNVRAVYQAASKYIERARQGDGPAFLLLNTYRYRGHHVGDIAREYYRSKQEEQGWASDRDPIKIMTGWLLDNKVTDQAALDAINEELTVQMDAAVEFATQAPFPTTDEVEQDIYA
;
A
#
# COMPACT_ATOMS: atom_id res chain seq x y z
N GLY A 1 -14.32 -23.14 13.02
CA GLY A 1 -14.30 -22.08 11.99
C GLY A 1 -12.88 -21.53 11.89
N ILE A 2 -12.58 -20.74 10.85
CA ILE A 2 -11.29 -20.07 10.70
C ILE A 2 -11.25 -18.84 11.63
N ALA A 3 -10.14 -18.59 12.32
CA ALA A 3 -9.97 -17.39 13.14
C ALA A 3 -10.07 -16.14 12.26
N ALA A 4 -10.81 -15.12 12.67
CA ALA A 4 -11.03 -13.93 11.87
C ALA A 4 -11.00 -12.63 12.69
N GLU A 5 -10.49 -11.55 12.11
CA GLU A 5 -10.43 -10.23 12.74
C GLU A 5 -10.57 -9.12 11.70
N GLY A 6 -11.33 -8.07 12.04
CA GLY A 6 -11.46 -6.85 11.26
C GLY A 6 -10.56 -5.76 11.84
N VAL A 7 -9.78 -5.10 10.98
CA VAL A 7 -8.80 -4.07 11.36
C VAL A 7 -9.02 -2.82 10.52
N ASP A 8 -8.75 -1.67 11.11
CA ASP A 8 -8.61 -0.42 10.36
C ASP A 8 -7.38 -0.49 9.46
N GLY A 9 -7.59 -0.66 8.16
CA GLY A 9 -6.53 -0.78 7.16
C GLY A 9 -5.75 0.51 6.93
N GLN A 10 -6.25 1.66 7.39
CA GLN A 10 -5.51 2.93 7.33
C GLN A 10 -4.55 3.10 8.51
N ASN A 11 -4.65 2.27 9.56
CA ASN A 11 -3.75 2.32 10.71
C ASN A 11 -2.67 1.24 10.59
N VAL A 12 -1.51 1.62 10.03
CA VAL A 12 -0.36 0.73 9.80
C VAL A 12 0.04 -0.05 11.05
N ARG A 13 -0.01 0.57 12.23
CA ARG A 13 0.37 -0.08 13.49
C ARG A 13 -0.64 -1.15 13.91
N ALA A 14 -1.93 -0.89 13.75
CA ALA A 14 -2.98 -1.88 14.03
C ALA A 14 -2.90 -3.07 13.05
N VAL A 15 -2.66 -2.79 11.76
CA VAL A 15 -2.43 -3.83 10.75
C VAL A 15 -1.22 -4.68 11.12
N TYR A 16 -0.09 -4.06 11.48
CA TYR A 16 1.12 -4.78 11.88
C TYR A 16 0.89 -5.68 13.10
N GLN A 17 0.23 -5.16 14.14
CA GLN A 17 -0.06 -5.93 15.37
C GLN A 17 -0.93 -7.15 15.07
N ALA A 18 -2.03 -6.97 14.33
CA ALA A 18 -2.93 -8.07 14.01
C ALA A 18 -2.28 -9.09 13.07
N ALA A 19 -1.59 -8.63 12.02
CA ALA A 19 -0.86 -9.50 11.11
C ALA A 19 0.21 -10.31 11.85
N SER A 20 1.04 -9.67 12.69
CA SER A 20 2.08 -10.34 13.47
C SER A 20 1.51 -11.45 14.35
N LYS A 21 0.38 -11.17 15.03
CA LYS A 21 -0.32 -12.16 15.87
C LYS A 21 -0.72 -13.41 15.07
N TYR A 22 -1.34 -13.24 13.91
CA TYR A 22 -1.84 -14.38 13.11
C TYR A 22 -0.76 -15.09 12.31
N ILE A 23 0.29 -14.36 11.91
CA ILE A 23 1.48 -14.96 11.30
C ILE A 23 2.17 -15.88 12.31
N GLU A 24 2.35 -15.41 13.56
CA GLU A 24 2.98 -16.22 14.60
C GLU A 24 2.14 -17.46 14.92
N ARG A 25 0.82 -17.30 15.05
CA ARG A 25 -0.11 -18.42 15.19
C ARG A 25 0.05 -19.46 14.06
N ALA A 26 0.13 -19.01 12.80
CA ALA A 26 0.33 -19.90 11.67
C ALA A 26 1.68 -20.63 11.73
N ARG A 27 2.75 -19.93 12.12
CA ARG A 27 4.10 -20.52 12.30
C ARG A 27 4.15 -21.57 13.40
N GLN A 28 3.35 -21.41 14.44
CA GLN A 28 3.21 -22.38 15.55
C GLN A 28 2.40 -23.63 15.18
N GLY A 29 1.82 -23.68 13.97
CA GLY A 29 1.06 -24.83 13.49
C GLY A 29 -0.43 -24.78 13.84
N ASP A 30 -0.92 -23.68 14.40
CA ASP A 30 -2.33 -23.56 14.76
C ASP A 30 -3.24 -23.33 13.53
N GLY A 31 -2.68 -23.23 12.34
CA GLY A 31 -3.40 -23.12 11.07
C GLY A 31 -3.68 -21.67 10.63
N PRO A 32 -4.51 -21.47 9.60
CA PRO A 32 -4.73 -20.18 8.97
C PRO A 32 -5.67 -19.25 9.75
N ALA A 33 -5.68 -17.98 9.36
CA ALA A 33 -6.62 -16.95 9.82
C ALA A 33 -7.06 -16.06 8.65
N PHE A 34 -8.19 -15.37 8.81
CA PHE A 34 -8.71 -14.38 7.88
C PHE A 34 -8.62 -12.98 8.48
N LEU A 35 -7.89 -12.07 7.83
CA LEU A 35 -7.71 -10.70 8.29
C LEU A 35 -8.39 -9.73 7.32
N LEU A 36 -9.46 -9.08 7.76
CA LEU A 36 -10.17 -8.06 6.98
C LEU A 36 -9.57 -6.68 7.26
N LEU A 37 -8.83 -6.13 6.30
CA LEU A 37 -8.27 -4.79 6.38
C LEU A 37 -9.20 -3.79 5.69
N ASN A 38 -9.93 -3.00 6.48
CA ASN A 38 -10.84 -1.99 5.95
C ASN A 38 -10.04 -0.77 5.47
N THR A 39 -9.82 -0.68 4.16
CA THR A 39 -9.00 0.37 3.51
C THR A 39 -9.75 1.03 2.35
N TYR A 40 -9.10 1.99 1.69
CA TYR A 40 -9.70 2.79 0.63
C TYR A 40 -8.76 2.99 -0.56
N ARG A 41 -9.27 2.80 -1.78
CA ARG A 41 -8.53 3.03 -3.03
C ARG A 41 -8.84 4.43 -3.57
N TYR A 42 -7.85 5.33 -3.57
CA TYR A 42 -8.07 6.74 -3.93
C TYR A 42 -8.34 6.99 -5.41
N ARG A 43 -7.78 6.19 -6.32
CA ARG A 43 -7.95 6.36 -7.77
C ARG A 43 -9.13 5.56 -8.30
N GLY A 44 -9.19 5.26 -9.60
CA GLY A 44 -10.17 4.35 -10.22
C GLY A 44 -9.73 2.90 -10.26
N HIS A 45 -10.65 2.00 -10.59
CA HIS A 45 -10.39 0.56 -10.54
C HIS A 45 -9.19 0.19 -11.43
N HIS A 46 -9.08 0.88 -12.56
CA HIS A 46 -7.95 0.85 -13.48
C HIS A 46 -7.71 2.25 -14.06
N VAL A 47 -6.67 2.42 -14.88
CA VAL A 47 -6.28 3.71 -15.48
C VAL A 47 -7.39 4.33 -16.34
N GLY A 48 -8.23 3.51 -16.97
CA GLY A 48 -9.35 3.96 -17.81
C GLY A 48 -10.61 4.34 -17.04
N ASP A 49 -10.68 4.06 -15.73
CA ASP A 49 -11.82 4.38 -14.88
C ASP A 49 -11.69 5.80 -14.30
N ILE A 50 -11.81 6.78 -15.19
CA ILE A 50 -11.52 8.19 -14.91
C ILE A 50 -12.75 8.92 -14.36
N ALA A 51 -13.94 8.65 -14.90
CA ALA A 51 -15.19 9.31 -14.54
C ALA A 51 -16.03 8.46 -13.58
N ARG A 52 -15.78 8.56 -12.27
CA ARG A 52 -16.29 7.61 -11.24
C ARG A 52 -17.51 8.08 -10.46
N GLU A 53 -17.99 9.28 -10.75
CA GLU A 53 -19.07 9.93 -10.01
C GLU A 53 -20.39 9.13 -10.02
N TYR A 54 -20.54 8.19 -10.96
CA TYR A 54 -21.70 7.29 -11.06
C TYR A 54 -21.78 6.25 -9.94
N TYR A 55 -20.69 5.98 -9.21
CA TYR A 55 -20.68 4.99 -8.13
C TYR A 55 -19.98 5.45 -6.85
N ARG A 56 -19.30 6.61 -6.89
CA ARG A 56 -18.57 7.14 -5.73
C ARG A 56 -18.44 8.64 -5.80
N SER A 57 -18.76 9.31 -4.69
CA SER A 57 -18.68 10.77 -4.64
C SER A 57 -17.24 11.25 -4.53
N LYS A 58 -16.93 12.39 -5.16
CA LYS A 58 -15.63 13.06 -4.98
C LYS A 58 -15.37 13.47 -3.53
N GLN A 59 -16.43 13.83 -2.80
CA GLN A 59 -16.33 14.21 -1.39
C GLN A 59 -15.85 13.04 -0.53
N GLU A 60 -16.39 11.84 -0.76
CA GLU A 60 -15.93 10.63 -0.07
C GLU A 60 -14.46 10.34 -0.40
N GLU A 61 -14.09 10.32 -1.68
CA GLU A 61 -12.69 10.09 -2.10
C GLU A 61 -11.72 11.08 -1.44
N GLN A 62 -12.10 12.37 -1.42
CA GLN A 62 -11.30 13.42 -0.81
C GLN A 62 -11.19 13.23 0.70
N GLY A 63 -12.28 12.97 1.43
CA GLY A 63 -12.24 12.76 2.88
C GLY A 63 -11.34 11.58 3.26
N TRP A 64 -11.38 10.48 2.50
CA TRP A 64 -10.48 9.35 2.74
C TRP A 64 -9.00 9.68 2.45
N ALA A 65 -8.72 10.45 1.40
CA ALA A 65 -7.36 10.83 1.01
C ALA A 65 -6.77 11.98 1.87
N SER A 66 -7.60 12.87 2.41
CA SER A 66 -7.14 13.98 3.23
C SER A 66 -7.01 13.58 4.69
N ASP A 67 -8.06 12.97 5.25
CA ASP A 67 -8.24 12.83 6.69
C ASP A 67 -7.83 11.45 7.20
N ARG A 68 -7.80 10.47 6.30
CA ARG A 68 -7.57 9.05 6.63
C ARG A 68 -6.36 8.48 5.90
N ASP A 69 -5.49 9.30 5.32
CA ASP A 69 -4.26 8.84 4.67
C ASP A 69 -3.35 8.09 5.66
N PRO A 70 -3.01 6.81 5.42
CA PRO A 70 -2.20 6.02 6.34
C PRO A 70 -0.80 6.61 6.56
N ILE A 71 -0.24 7.30 5.55
CA ILE A 71 1.05 7.97 5.66
C ILE A 71 0.92 9.15 6.63
N LYS A 72 -0.11 9.99 6.48
CA LYS A 72 -0.34 11.13 7.39
C LYS A 72 -0.64 10.68 8.81
N ILE A 73 -1.46 9.63 8.98
CA ILE A 73 -1.78 9.06 10.28
C ILE A 73 -0.50 8.57 10.98
N MET A 74 0.37 7.85 10.26
CA MET A 74 1.62 7.34 10.81
C MET A 74 2.60 8.49 11.11
N THR A 75 2.75 9.45 10.20
CA THR A 75 3.58 10.65 10.39
C THR A 75 3.17 11.43 11.63
N GLY A 76 1.87 11.73 11.80
CA GLY A 76 1.37 12.42 12.98
C GLY A 76 1.72 11.68 14.26
N TRP A 77 1.50 10.35 14.29
CA TRP A 77 1.87 9.55 15.46
C TRP A 77 3.38 9.57 15.75
N LEU A 78 4.23 9.46 14.73
CA LEU A 78 5.69 9.48 14.90
C LEU A 78 6.18 10.81 15.48
N LEU A 79 5.65 11.93 14.99
CA LEU A 79 5.99 13.28 15.44
C LEU A 79 5.50 13.54 16.86
N ASP A 80 4.24 13.20 17.16
CA ASP A 80 3.63 13.36 18.49
C ASP A 80 4.39 12.57 19.56
N ASN A 81 4.97 11.42 19.18
CA ASN A 81 5.72 10.54 20.08
C ASN A 81 7.23 10.79 20.02
N LYS A 82 7.70 11.82 19.30
CA LYS A 82 9.11 12.20 19.18
C LYS A 82 10.02 11.05 18.72
N VAL A 83 9.48 10.16 17.89
CA VAL A 83 10.26 9.05 17.30
C VAL A 83 11.18 9.57 16.20
N THR A 84 10.74 10.62 15.51
CA THR A 84 11.49 11.34 14.48
C THR A 84 11.03 12.80 14.46
N ASP A 85 11.68 13.64 13.64
CA ASP A 85 11.24 14.99 13.33
C ASP A 85 10.79 15.13 11.86
N GLN A 86 10.27 16.31 11.54
CA GLN A 86 9.78 16.63 10.19
C GLN A 86 10.92 16.65 9.16
N ALA A 87 12.11 17.12 9.53
CA ALA A 87 13.24 17.23 8.62
C ALA A 87 13.71 15.85 8.12
N ALA A 88 13.73 14.84 9.01
CA ALA A 88 14.04 13.47 8.63
C ALA A 88 12.98 12.86 7.71
N LEU A 89 11.69 13.15 7.94
CA LEU A 89 10.61 12.67 7.06
C LEU A 89 10.66 13.33 5.68
N ASP A 90 10.98 14.61 5.62
CA ASP A 90 11.14 15.34 4.36
C ASP A 90 12.34 14.79 3.57
N ALA A 91 13.46 14.53 4.23
CA ALA A 91 14.63 13.92 3.62
C ALA A 91 14.33 12.53 3.00
N ILE A 92 13.52 11.71 3.68
CA ILE A 92 13.06 10.41 3.14
C ILE A 92 12.22 10.62 1.86
N ASN A 93 11.30 11.60 1.87
CA ASN A 93 10.48 11.87 0.69
C ASN A 93 11.31 12.37 -0.51
N GLU A 94 12.30 13.22 -0.27
CA GLU A 94 13.23 13.69 -1.31
C GLU A 94 14.04 12.53 -1.88
N GLU A 95 14.62 11.68 -1.03
CA GLU A 95 15.37 10.50 -1.45
C GLU A 95 14.49 9.55 -2.29
N LEU A 96 13.28 9.26 -1.82
CA LEU A 96 12.34 8.39 -2.54
C LEU A 96 11.91 8.99 -3.87
N THR A 97 11.75 10.31 -3.97
CA THR A 97 11.41 10.97 -5.23
C THR A 97 12.50 10.73 -6.28
N VAL A 98 13.77 10.93 -5.91
CA VAL A 98 14.91 10.66 -6.80
C VAL A 98 14.98 9.19 -7.20
N GLN A 99 14.75 8.27 -6.26
CA GLN A 99 14.73 6.83 -6.56
C GLN A 99 13.60 6.46 -7.51
N MET A 100 12.40 7.03 -7.35
CA MET A 100 11.26 6.75 -8.21
C MET A 100 11.46 7.31 -9.62
N ASP A 101 12.00 8.52 -9.74
CA ASP A 101 12.33 9.10 -11.05
C ASP A 101 13.35 8.24 -11.81
N ALA A 102 14.40 7.79 -11.13
CA ALA A 102 15.39 6.87 -11.71
C ALA A 102 14.77 5.51 -12.12
N ALA A 103 13.85 4.97 -11.32
CA ALA A 103 13.15 3.72 -11.65
C ALA A 103 12.23 3.88 -12.87
N VAL A 104 11.54 5.02 -13.01
CA VAL A 104 10.70 5.34 -14.17
C VAL A 104 11.56 5.53 -15.42
N GLU A 105 12.68 6.26 -15.33
CA GLU A 105 13.62 6.44 -16.44
C GLU A 105 14.14 5.08 -16.91
N PHE A 106 14.60 4.23 -15.98
CA PHE A 106 15.05 2.87 -16.31
C PHE A 106 13.96 2.06 -17.01
N ALA A 107 12.72 2.06 -16.49
CA ALA A 107 11.63 1.30 -17.06
C ALA A 107 11.18 1.80 -18.44
N THR A 108 11.24 3.11 -18.69
CA THR A 108 10.86 3.69 -19.99
C THR A 108 11.95 3.56 -21.05
N GLN A 109 13.22 3.48 -20.64
CA GLN A 109 14.36 3.22 -21.53
C GLN A 109 14.61 1.73 -21.79
N ALA A 110 14.01 0.84 -21.00
CA ALA A 110 14.16 -0.61 -21.18
C ALA A 110 13.70 -0.99 -22.61
N PRO A 111 14.51 -1.75 -23.36
CA PRO A 111 14.10 -2.21 -24.67
C PRO A 111 12.90 -3.13 -24.54
N PHE A 112 12.04 -3.14 -25.56
CA PHE A 112 11.03 -4.18 -25.66
C PHE A 112 11.68 -5.56 -25.76
N PRO A 113 11.03 -6.61 -25.22
CA PRO A 113 11.46 -7.98 -25.43
C PRO A 113 11.49 -8.28 -26.93
N THR A 114 12.44 -9.12 -27.35
CA THR A 114 12.57 -9.54 -28.73
C THR A 114 11.56 -10.64 -29.06
N THR A 115 11.28 -10.85 -30.36
CA THR A 115 10.23 -11.81 -30.77
C THR A 115 10.57 -13.27 -30.45
N ASP A 116 11.85 -13.60 -30.26
CA ASP A 116 12.31 -14.93 -29.82
C ASP A 116 12.02 -15.22 -28.34
N GLU A 117 11.64 -14.22 -27.55
CA GLU A 117 11.20 -14.41 -26.16
C GLU A 117 9.72 -14.80 -26.05
N VAL A 118 8.95 -14.76 -27.15
CA VAL A 118 7.50 -15.01 -27.15
C VAL A 118 7.15 -16.43 -26.68
N GLU A 119 7.99 -17.42 -26.95
CA GLU A 119 7.74 -18.83 -26.59
C GLU A 119 8.46 -19.26 -25.30
N GLN A 120 9.17 -18.34 -24.64
CA GLN A 120 9.82 -18.61 -23.36
C GLN A 120 8.77 -18.79 -22.24
N ASP A 121 9.16 -19.45 -21.15
CA ASP A 121 8.35 -19.71 -19.96
C ASP A 121 7.05 -20.52 -20.17
N ILE A 122 6.86 -21.16 -21.33
CA ILE A 122 5.75 -22.12 -21.56
C ILE A 122 5.93 -23.38 -20.70
N TYR A 123 7.17 -23.86 -20.60
CA TYR A 123 7.59 -24.97 -19.74
C TYR A 123 8.86 -24.56 -18.97
N ALA A 124 9.08 -25.21 -17.82
CA ALA A 124 10.25 -25.00 -16.96
C ALA A 124 11.52 -25.70 -17.47
#